data_AF-A0A2I0T6K8-F1
#
_entry.id   AF-A0A2I0T6K8-F1
#
_cell.length_a   1.000
_cell.length_b   1.000
_cell.length_c   1.000
_cell.angle_alpha   90.00
_cell.angle_beta   90.00
_cell.angle_gamma   90.00
#
_symmetry.space_group_name_H-M   'P 1'
#
loop_
_entity.id
_entity.type
_entity.pdbx_description
1 polymer ?
#
loop_
_entity_poly.entity_id
_entity_poly.type
_entity_poly.pdbx_seq_one_letter_code
_entity_poly.pdbx_strand_id
1 'polypeptide(L)'
;MASLVIFMQLRYLFHEVQRRIRRHKNYLRVVGNMEARFAVATPEELAVNNDDCAICWDSMQSARKLPCGHLFHKYVPGAGEGEEEKLELDP
;
A
#
# COMPACT_ATOMS: atom_id res chain seq x y z
N MET A 1 15.32 -33.34 -34.08
CA MET A 1 15.12 -31.95 -34.56
C MET A 1 14.05 -31.20 -33.76
N ALA A 2 12.80 -31.66 -33.70
CA ALA A 2 11.72 -30.96 -32.98
C ALA A 2 11.95 -30.79 -31.46
N SER A 3 12.57 -31.77 -30.80
CA SER A 3 12.86 -31.72 -29.36
C SER A 3 13.78 -30.57 -28.94
N LEU A 4 14.80 -30.24 -29.75
CA LEU A 4 15.71 -29.12 -29.50
C LEU A 4 14.99 -27.77 -29.59
N VAL A 5 14.11 -27.61 -30.57
CA VAL A 5 13.31 -26.38 -30.78
C VAL A 5 12.36 -26.17 -29.60
N ILE A 6 11.67 -27.22 -29.16
CA ILE A 6 10.78 -27.16 -28.00
C ILE A 6 11.57 -26.78 -26.73
N PHE A 7 12.77 -27.33 -26.54
CA PHE A 7 13.60 -27.03 -25.38
C PHE A 7 14.06 -25.57 -25.32
N MET A 8 14.42 -24.99 -26.48
CA MET A 8 14.78 -23.57 -26.58
C MET A 8 13.58 -22.66 -26.27
N GLN A 9 12.40 -23.01 -26.77
CA GLN A 9 11.17 -22.27 -26.50
C GLN A 9 10.77 -22.32 -25.02
N LEU A 10 10.87 -23.50 -24.40
CA LEU A 10 10.64 -23.67 -22.96
C LEU A 10 11.61 -22.82 -22.12
N ARG A 11 12.88 -22.78 -22.51
CA ARG A 11 13.90 -22.02 -21.79
C ARG A 11 13.62 -20.52 -21.86
N TYR A 12 13.18 -20.03 -23.01
CA TYR A 12 12.76 -18.64 -23.20
C TYR A 12 11.57 -18.29 -22.29
N LEU A 13 10.50 -19.10 -22.32
CA LEU A 13 9.32 -18.91 -21.47
C LEU A 13 9.69 -18.96 -19.98
N PHE A 14 10.56 -19.88 -19.60
CA PHE A 14 11.03 -19.98 -18.22
C PHE A 14 11.77 -18.72 -17.76
N HIS A 15 12.60 -18.12 -18.61
CA HIS A 15 13.27 -16.86 -18.30
C HIS A 15 12.28 -15.68 -18.14
N GLU A 16 11.25 -15.61 -18.98
CA GLU A 16 10.20 -14.59 -18.85
C GLU A 16 9.41 -14.75 -17.54
N VAL A 17 9.01 -15.98 -17.22
CA VAL A 17 8.32 -16.31 -15.97
C VAL A 17 9.20 -16.00 -14.77
N GLN A 18 10.46 -16.41 -14.79
CA GLN A 18 11.42 -16.07 -13.74
C GLN A 18 11.55 -14.55 -13.55
N ARG A 19 11.61 -13.78 -14.63
CA ARG A 19 11.67 -12.31 -14.57
C ARG A 19 10.41 -11.73 -13.92
N ARG A 20 9.24 -12.29 -14.21
CA ARG A 20 7.98 -11.89 -13.56
C ARG A 20 7.94 -12.26 -12.07
N ILE A 21 8.38 -13.47 -11.73
CA ILE A 21 8.46 -13.95 -10.33
C ILE A 21 9.43 -13.09 -9.51
N ARG A 22 10.61 -12.73 -10.05
CA ARG A 22 11.59 -11.87 -9.34
C ARG A 22 11.00 -10.50 -9.02
N ARG A 23 10.31 -9.88 -9.97
CA ARG A 23 9.63 -8.60 -9.73
C ARG A 23 8.54 -8.73 -8.67
N HIS A 24 7.74 -9.79 -8.73
CA HIS A 24 6.68 -10.03 -7.76
C HIS A 24 7.23 -10.28 -6.35
N LYS A 25 8.31 -11.08 -6.21
CA LYS A 25 9.00 -11.28 -4.94
C LYS A 25 9.56 -9.98 -4.38
N ASN A 26 10.13 -9.12 -5.23
CA ASN A 26 10.62 -7.82 -4.78
C ASN A 26 9.47 -6.91 -4.28
N TYR A 27 8.36 -6.88 -5.02
CA TYR A 27 7.16 -6.16 -4.59
C TYR A 27 6.66 -6.65 -3.24
N LEU A 28 6.46 -7.96 -3.06
CA LEU A 28 6.01 -8.54 -1.79
C LEU A 28 6.98 -8.24 -0.65
N ARG A 29 8.30 -8.25 -0.92
CA ARG A 29 9.32 -7.90 0.08
C ARG A 29 9.20 -6.43 0.51
N VAL A 30 9.00 -5.51 -0.43
CA VAL A 30 8.84 -4.08 -0.12
C VAL A 30 7.55 -3.84 0.66
N VAL A 31 6.44 -4.43 0.22
CA VAL A 31 5.14 -4.31 0.91
C VAL A 31 5.21 -4.90 2.32
N GLY A 32 5.72 -6.11 2.48
CA GLY A 32 5.85 -6.72 3.80
C GLY A 32 6.78 -5.94 4.73
N ASN A 33 7.86 -5.37 4.21
CA ASN A 33 8.75 -4.50 5.00
C ASN A 33 8.06 -3.18 5.39
N MET A 34 7.22 -2.63 4.51
CA MET A 34 6.41 -1.45 4.80
C MET A 34 5.38 -1.76 5.90
N GLU A 35 4.67 -2.89 5.80
CA GLU A 35 3.67 -3.28 6.79
C GLU A 35 4.28 -3.62 8.15
N ALA A 36 5.41 -4.31 8.18
CA ALA A 36 6.06 -4.70 9.43
C ALA A 36 6.71 -3.52 10.18
N ARG A 37 7.20 -2.50 9.47
CA ARG A 37 7.89 -1.35 10.08
C ARG A 37 6.97 -0.17 10.38
N PHE A 38 5.84 -0.06 9.69
CA PHE A 38 4.91 1.06 9.83
C PHE A 38 3.58 0.55 10.35
N ALA A 39 3.43 0.57 11.68
CA ALA A 39 2.20 0.23 12.36
C ALA A 39 1.08 1.18 11.89
N VAL A 40 -0.12 0.62 11.76
CA VAL A 40 -1.33 1.44 11.58
C VAL A 40 -1.58 2.16 12.89
N ALA A 41 -1.78 3.47 12.83
CA ALA A 41 -2.08 4.26 14.00
C ALA A 41 -3.46 3.89 14.54
N THR A 42 -3.60 3.78 15.85
CA THR A 42 -4.90 3.59 16.49
C THR A 42 -5.72 4.87 16.32
N PRO A 43 -7.06 4.78 16.28
CA PRO A 43 -7.92 5.95 16.14
C PRO A 43 -7.73 6.96 17.28
N GLU A 44 -7.32 6.48 18.47
CA GLU A 44 -7.01 7.31 19.64
C GLU A 44 -5.73 8.14 19.46
N GLU A 45 -4.67 7.58 18.84
CA GLU A 45 -3.45 8.33 18.53
C GLU A 45 -3.67 9.37 17.41
N LEU A 46 -4.65 9.10 16.54
CA LEU A 46 -5.03 10.00 15.46
C LEU A 46 -5.77 11.23 16.01
N ALA A 47 -6.77 11.02 16.87
CA ALA A 47 -7.57 12.09 17.48
C ALA A 47 -6.75 13.04 18.40
N VAL A 48 -5.61 12.59 18.91
CA VAL A 48 -4.73 13.40 19.78
C VAL A 48 -3.74 14.22 18.96
N ASN A 49 -3.40 13.79 17.73
CA ASN A 49 -2.32 14.38 16.95
C ASN A 49 -2.85 15.00 15.65
N ASN A 50 -3.18 16.29 15.74
CA ASN A 50 -3.41 17.28 14.67
C ASN A 50 -3.69 16.67 13.29
N ASP A 51 -4.97 16.68 12.92
CA ASP A 51 -5.59 15.85 11.87
C ASP A 51 -5.07 16.06 10.43
N ASP A 52 -4.11 16.97 10.21
CA ASP A 52 -3.64 17.35 8.89
C ASP A 52 -2.40 16.56 8.45
N CYS A 53 -2.48 15.89 7.29
CA CYS A 53 -1.35 15.17 6.74
C CYS A 53 -0.28 16.14 6.22
N ALA A 54 0.96 16.02 6.71
CA ALA A 54 2.07 16.89 6.26
C ALA A 54 2.43 16.75 4.76
N ILE A 55 1.91 15.72 4.07
CA ILE A 55 2.17 15.48 2.64
C ILE A 55 1.07 16.05 1.75
N CYS A 56 -0.21 15.83 2.08
CA CYS A 56 -1.34 16.27 1.25
C CYS A 56 -2.20 17.38 1.85
N TRP A 57 -1.97 17.73 3.11
CA TRP A 57 -2.70 18.75 3.88
C TRP A 57 -4.21 18.49 4.05
N ASP A 58 -4.63 17.23 3.88
CA ASP A 58 -6.02 16.79 4.13
C ASP A 58 -6.16 16.08 5.48
N SER A 59 -7.39 16.03 5.98
CA SER A 59 -7.74 15.35 7.23
C SER A 59 -7.49 13.83 7.14
N MET A 60 -6.98 13.24 8.22
CA MET A 60 -6.60 11.83 8.26
C MET A 60 -7.65 10.98 8.98
N GLN A 61 -8.32 10.07 8.27
CA GLN A 61 -9.15 9.01 8.88
C GLN A 61 -8.38 7.69 9.08
N SER A 62 -7.33 7.47 8.28
CA SER A 62 -6.42 6.35 8.45
C SER A 62 -4.98 6.81 8.21
N ALA A 63 -4.11 6.57 9.20
CA ALA A 63 -2.71 6.92 9.11
C ALA A 63 -1.80 5.77 9.52
N ARG A 64 -0.58 5.77 8.99
CA ARG A 64 0.52 4.92 9.45
C ARG A 64 1.52 5.76 10.23
N LYS A 65 2.00 5.19 11.33
CA LYS A 65 3.01 5.80 12.19
C LYS A 65 4.40 5.39 11.73
N LEU A 66 5.25 6.38 11.46
CA LEU A 66 6.66 6.17 11.20
C LEU A 66 7.44 5.98 12.51
N PRO A 67 8.61 5.34 12.47
CA PRO A 67 9.48 5.20 13.64
C PRO A 67 9.97 6.54 14.22
N CYS A 68 9.86 7.64 13.45
CA CYS A 68 10.12 9.00 13.93
C CYS A 68 8.91 9.67 14.59
N GLY A 69 7.77 8.98 14.72
CA GLY A 69 6.56 9.46 15.38
C GLY A 69 5.55 10.18 14.48
N HIS A 70 5.91 10.51 13.23
CA HIS A 70 5.00 11.18 12.30
C HIS A 70 3.93 10.24 11.72
N LEU A 71 2.74 10.79 11.50
CA LEU A 71 1.55 10.13 10.95
C LEU A 71 1.36 10.55 9.49
N PHE A 72 1.09 9.59 8.60
CA PHE A 72 0.81 9.86 7.19
C PHE A 72 -0.32 9.00 6.66
N HIS A 73 -1.09 9.53 5.70
CA HIS A 73 -2.06 8.74 4.96
C HIS A 73 -1.39 7.57 4.24
N LYS A 74 -2.08 6.44 4.24
CA LYS A 74 -1.82 5.41 3.23
C LYS A 74 -2.46 5.91 1.93
N TYR A 75 -1.68 6.21 0.90
CA TYR A 75 -2.25 6.53 -0.40
C TYR A 75 -3.11 5.36 -0.90
N VAL A 76 -4.42 5.56 -0.89
CA VAL A 76 -5.41 4.69 -1.52
C VAL A 76 -5.95 5.48 -2.71
N PRO A 77 -5.77 5.03 -3.95
CA PRO A 77 -6.36 5.71 -5.10
C PRO A 77 -7.89 5.67 -4.96
N GLY A 78 -8.51 6.83 -4.77
CA GLY A 78 -9.96 6.99 -4.65
C GLY A 78 -10.53 7.34 -3.27
N ALA A 79 -9.70 7.62 -2.25
CA ALA A 79 -10.19 7.99 -0.91
C ALA A 79 -10.57 9.49 -0.74
N GLY A 80 -10.93 10.16 -1.83
CA GLY A 80 -11.28 11.59 -1.87
C GLY A 80 -12.75 11.88 -2.17
N GLU A 81 -13.65 10.94 -1.89
CA GLU A 81 -15.10 11.11 -2.09
C GLU A 81 -15.87 10.55 -0.87
N GLY A 82 -16.28 11.44 0.02
CA GLY A 82 -17.50 11.28 0.82
C GLY A 82 -17.39 10.67 2.23
N GLU A 83 -17.00 11.49 3.21
CA GLU A 83 -17.58 11.43 4.56
C GLU A 83 -18.07 12.84 4.97
N GLU A 84 -19.00 13.37 4.19
CA GLU A 84 -19.91 14.44 4.58
C GLU A 84 -21.34 13.96 4.29
N GLU A 85 -21.90 13.06 5.09
CA GLU A 85 -23.36 12.94 5.17
C GLU A 85 -23.82 12.33 6.50
N LYS A 86 -24.75 13.04 7.15
CA LYS A 86 -25.57 12.68 8.33
C LYS A 86 -24.94 12.86 9.71
N LEU A 87 -24.76 14.13 10.07
CA LEU A 87 -25.02 14.59 11.44
C LEU A 87 -26.05 15.72 11.40
N GLU A 88 -27.25 15.44 10.88
CA GLU A 88 -28.46 16.20 11.18
C GLU A 88 -29.65 15.24 11.19
N LEU A 89 -30.54 15.47 12.18
CA LEU A 89 -31.84 14.85 12.41
C LEU A 89 -31.84 13.57 13.25
N ASP A 90 -31.97 13.77 14.55
CA ASP A 90 -32.95 13.05 15.36
C ASP A 90 -33.67 14.07 16.28
N PRO A 91 -34.92 13.78 16.69
CA PRO A 91 -36.09 14.66 16.56
C PRO A 91 -36.29 15.77 17.60
#